data_AF-A0A496SW92-F1
#
_entry.id   AF-A0A496SW92-F1
#
_cell.length_a   1.000
_cell.length_b   1.000
_cell.length_c   1.000
_cell.angle_alpha   90.00
_cell.angle_beta   90.00
_cell.angle_gamma   90.00
#
_symmetry.space_group_name_H-M   'P 1'
#
loop_
_entity.id
_entity.type
_entity.pdbx_description
1 polymer ?
#
loop_
_entity_poly.entity_id
_entity_poly.type
_entity_poly.pdbx_seq_one_letter_code
_entity_poly.pdbx_strand_id
1 'polypeptide(L)'
;MSDIVPRSANLRILLCSCFLLLSGSSAPAVQHWRILALRVEFPRERPDNPTTTGDGTFDLRQFQDPEVQETYRGHYYDTPPHNRQYFCWHLEAMANYYQKVSDGKLQINFDLFPHASDSSYQMPRELLSYGNGRTHQEISQKLCELLRDAITTADSVEGDRLDFSSYQSFLVFHAGRGRETGLINDIPSAYLSPEDLETYLGGAIPVDGGTYQIFDGWIMPEAASENGQVGLNGLMAEVFGHQLGLPGLSNYRDNLPAVGGWSLMDTGAMNHLPGGLCGFVPCHPMVWSKILLGWTEPVVVTSDTTV
;
A
#
# COMPACT_ATOMS: atom_id res chain seq x y z
N MET A 1 -12.29 -26.19 14.91
CA MET A 1 -11.72 -26.76 16.15
C MET A 1 -10.45 -25.99 16.41
N SER A 2 -10.53 -25.08 17.37
CA SER A 2 -9.54 -24.07 17.72
C SER A 2 -8.62 -24.60 18.80
N ASP A 3 -7.33 -24.65 18.53
CA ASP A 3 -6.29 -24.75 19.56
C ASP A 3 -5.19 -23.74 19.21
N ILE A 4 -5.30 -22.54 19.79
CA ILE A 4 -4.21 -21.56 19.82
C ILE A 4 -3.57 -21.66 21.20
N VAL A 5 -2.35 -22.17 21.22
CA VAL A 5 -1.46 -22.16 22.39
C VAL A 5 -0.92 -20.73 22.56
N PRO A 6 -1.00 -20.11 23.74
CA PRO A 6 -0.43 -18.78 23.96
C PRO A 6 1.09 -18.91 24.10
N ARG A 7 1.86 -18.21 23.25
CA ARG A 7 3.32 -18.08 23.43
C ARG A 7 3.66 -16.76 24.11
N SER A 8 4.41 -16.90 25.19
CA SER A 8 4.92 -15.87 26.07
C SER A 8 5.96 -14.98 25.38
N ALA A 9 5.74 -13.67 25.42
CA ALA A 9 6.73 -12.67 25.07
C ALA A 9 7.74 -12.52 26.23
N ASN A 10 8.96 -12.99 26.04
CA ASN A 10 10.08 -12.66 26.93
C ASN A 10 10.71 -11.34 26.46
N LEU A 11 10.16 -10.23 26.94
CA LEU A 11 10.72 -8.89 26.76
C LEU A 11 11.89 -8.70 27.74
N ARG A 12 13.13 -8.70 27.24
CA ARG A 12 14.31 -8.30 28.03
C ARG A 12 14.48 -6.79 27.94
N ILE A 13 14.00 -6.07 28.94
CA ILE A 13 14.24 -4.64 29.15
C ILE A 13 15.65 -4.49 29.75
N LEU A 14 16.57 -3.85 29.01
CA LEU A 14 17.82 -3.36 29.57
C LEU A 14 17.62 -1.86 29.91
N LEU A 15 17.42 -1.56 31.19
CA LEU A 15 17.41 -0.20 31.71
C LEU A 15 18.84 0.36 31.71
N CYS A 16 19.07 1.46 31.01
CA CYS A 16 20.20 2.34 31.28
C CYS A 16 19.70 3.79 31.33
N SER A 17 19.62 4.31 32.56
CA SER A 17 19.18 5.66 32.88
C SER A 17 20.34 6.65 32.76
N CYS A 18 20.23 7.62 31.85
CA CYS A 18 20.91 8.91 31.96
C CYS A 18 19.96 10.00 31.46
N PHE A 19 19.34 10.70 32.41
CA PHE A 19 18.60 11.94 32.17
C PHE A 19 19.60 13.05 31.80
N LEU A 20 19.52 13.56 30.57
CA LEU A 20 20.02 14.87 30.19
C LEU A 20 18.84 15.64 29.59
N LEU A 21 18.25 16.50 30.41
CA LEU A 21 17.28 17.51 30.02
C LEU A 21 18.00 18.54 29.15
N LEU A 22 17.94 18.36 27.83
CA LEU A 22 18.13 19.43 26.86
C LEU A 22 16.76 19.80 26.32
N SER A 23 16.12 20.78 26.97
CA SER A 23 14.95 21.49 26.46
C SER A 23 15.38 22.40 25.30
N GLY A 24 15.59 21.78 24.15
CA GLY A 24 15.51 22.43 22.85
C GLY A 24 14.32 21.84 22.11
N SER A 25 13.20 22.56 22.07
CA SER A 25 12.13 22.23 21.12
C SER A 25 12.64 22.60 19.73
N SER A 26 13.42 21.71 19.13
CA SER A 26 13.59 21.74 17.68
C SER A 26 12.24 21.39 17.09
N ALA A 27 11.72 22.22 16.18
CA ALA A 27 10.59 21.82 15.35
C ALA A 27 10.87 20.41 14.80
N PRO A 28 9.90 19.48 14.85
CA PRO A 28 10.14 18.11 14.39
C PRO A 28 10.68 18.16 12.97
N ALA A 29 11.81 17.48 12.73
CA ALA A 29 12.44 17.46 11.43
C ALA A 29 11.44 16.92 10.40
N VAL A 30 11.31 17.61 9.27
CA VAL A 30 10.46 17.17 8.16
C VAL A 30 11.01 15.84 7.66
N GLN A 31 10.18 14.79 7.75
CA GLN A 31 10.49 13.48 7.20
C GLN A 31 10.29 13.53 5.69
N HIS A 32 11.31 13.08 4.95
CA HIS A 32 11.25 12.97 3.50
C HIS A 32 11.26 11.50 3.13
N TRP A 33 10.26 11.08 2.36
CA TRP A 33 10.14 9.73 1.84
C TRP A 33 10.23 9.79 0.32
N ARG A 34 11.10 8.99 -0.26
CA ARG A 34 11.12 8.73 -1.70
C ARG A 34 10.62 7.32 -1.96
N ILE A 35 9.52 7.22 -2.70
CA ILE A 35 8.86 5.96 -3.04
C ILE A 35 9.33 5.52 -4.43
N LEU A 36 9.85 4.29 -4.53
CA LEU A 36 9.99 3.62 -5.81
C LEU A 36 8.71 2.85 -6.11
N ALA A 37 7.98 3.27 -7.14
CA ALA A 37 6.81 2.58 -7.62
C ALA A 37 7.13 1.82 -8.91
N LEU A 38 6.73 0.56 -8.97
CA LEU A 38 6.91 -0.34 -10.11
C LEU A 38 5.56 -0.74 -10.66
N ARG A 39 5.36 -0.65 -11.98
CA ARG A 39 4.20 -1.26 -12.65
C ARG A 39 4.57 -2.61 -13.20
N VAL A 40 3.80 -3.62 -12.84
CA VAL A 40 4.02 -4.99 -13.31
C VAL A 40 2.75 -5.57 -13.91
N GLU A 41 2.93 -6.37 -14.95
CA GLU A 41 1.85 -7.13 -15.57
C GLU A 41 2.24 -8.60 -15.71
N PHE A 42 1.25 -9.45 -15.91
CA PHE A 42 1.40 -10.89 -15.93
C PHE A 42 1.41 -11.42 -17.36
N PRO A 43 1.91 -12.65 -17.59
CA PRO A 43 1.72 -13.32 -18.86
C PRO A 43 0.24 -13.29 -19.21
N ARG A 44 -0.09 -12.72 -20.37
CA ARG A 44 -1.48 -12.55 -20.79
C ARG A 44 -2.21 -13.88 -20.79
N GLU A 45 -3.34 -13.91 -20.10
CA GLU A 45 -4.20 -15.09 -19.98
C GLU A 45 -4.82 -15.43 -21.35
N ARG A 46 -4.77 -16.71 -21.74
CA ARG A 46 -5.37 -17.21 -22.98
C ARG A 46 -5.84 -18.67 -22.82
N PRO A 47 -7.15 -18.93 -22.63
CA PRO A 47 -8.22 -17.95 -22.42
C PRO A 47 -8.11 -17.24 -21.07
N ASP A 48 -8.87 -16.16 -20.89
CA ASP A 48 -9.01 -15.48 -19.59
C ASP A 48 -9.44 -16.47 -18.50
N ASN A 49 -8.87 -16.30 -17.31
CA ASN A 49 -9.20 -17.14 -16.19
C ASN A 49 -10.50 -16.63 -15.53
N PRO A 50 -11.53 -17.48 -15.35
CA PRO A 50 -12.83 -17.03 -14.87
C PRO A 50 -12.85 -16.63 -13.38
N THR A 51 -11.72 -16.67 -12.69
CA THR A 51 -11.60 -16.39 -11.26
C THR A 51 -10.70 -15.20 -10.94
N THR A 52 -10.18 -14.53 -11.97
CA THR A 52 -9.35 -13.33 -11.92
C THR A 52 -9.99 -12.26 -12.81
N THR A 53 -9.77 -10.99 -12.49
CA THR A 53 -10.28 -9.85 -13.26
C THR A 53 -9.24 -9.43 -14.30
N GLY A 54 -9.70 -9.17 -15.53
CA GLY A 54 -8.84 -8.80 -16.66
C GLY A 54 -8.13 -9.99 -17.29
N ASP A 55 -7.13 -9.73 -18.12
CA ASP A 55 -6.37 -10.74 -18.86
C ASP A 55 -4.90 -10.84 -18.40
N GLY A 56 -4.61 -10.27 -17.22
CA GLY A 56 -3.25 -10.14 -16.69
C GLY A 56 -2.47 -8.92 -17.18
N THR A 57 -3.04 -8.06 -18.03
CA THR A 57 -2.41 -6.82 -18.52
C THR A 57 -3.16 -5.56 -18.08
N PHE A 58 -2.48 -4.40 -18.06
CA PHE A 58 -3.12 -3.13 -17.72
C PHE A 58 -4.16 -2.71 -18.78
N ASP A 59 -5.26 -2.10 -18.35
CA ASP A 59 -6.29 -1.55 -19.23
C ASP A 59 -5.80 -0.26 -19.91
N LEU A 60 -5.25 -0.42 -21.11
CA LEU A 60 -4.78 0.68 -21.96
C LEU A 60 -5.83 1.15 -22.98
N ARG A 61 -7.08 0.67 -22.87
CA ARG A 61 -8.18 1.16 -23.72
C ARG A 61 -8.36 2.66 -23.53
N GLN A 62 -8.91 3.32 -24.53
CA GLN A 62 -9.09 4.76 -24.49
C GLN A 62 -10.47 5.08 -23.94
N PHE A 63 -10.58 6.16 -23.16
CA PHE A 63 -11.89 6.61 -22.66
C PHE A 63 -12.92 6.79 -23.78
N GLN A 64 -12.49 7.19 -24.99
CA GLN A 64 -13.38 7.36 -26.15
C GLN A 64 -13.94 6.04 -26.72
N ASP A 65 -13.44 4.89 -26.29
CA ASP A 65 -13.94 3.59 -26.72
C ASP A 65 -15.35 3.38 -26.17
N PRO A 66 -16.35 3.00 -27.00
CA PRO A 66 -17.74 2.89 -26.54
C PRO A 66 -17.95 1.93 -25.37
N GLU A 67 -17.16 0.86 -25.30
CA GLU A 67 -17.19 -0.10 -24.20
C GLU A 67 -16.73 0.54 -22.89
N VAL A 68 -15.69 1.37 -22.92
CA VAL A 68 -15.22 2.10 -21.73
C VAL A 68 -16.28 3.12 -21.29
N GLN A 69 -16.86 3.88 -22.23
CA GLN A 69 -17.95 4.82 -21.93
C GLN A 69 -19.17 4.12 -21.31
N GLU A 70 -19.47 2.90 -21.75
CA GLU A 70 -20.55 2.08 -21.21
C GLU A 70 -20.23 1.65 -19.76
N THR A 71 -19.06 1.05 -19.54
CA THR A 71 -18.63 0.54 -18.23
C THR A 71 -18.57 1.64 -17.18
N TYR A 72 -18.05 2.82 -17.53
CA TYR A 72 -17.86 3.95 -16.61
C TYR A 72 -19.05 4.93 -16.62
N ARG A 73 -20.18 4.57 -17.24
CA ARG A 73 -21.32 5.48 -17.30
C ARG A 73 -21.84 5.81 -15.91
N GLY A 74 -21.82 7.10 -15.59
CA GLY A 74 -22.29 7.62 -14.29
C GLY A 74 -21.19 7.75 -13.25
N HIS A 75 -20.00 7.19 -13.50
CA HIS A 75 -18.82 7.27 -12.64
C HIS A 75 -17.56 7.49 -13.49
N TYR A 76 -17.25 8.75 -13.78
CA TYR A 76 -16.11 9.13 -14.63
C TYR A 76 -14.82 9.34 -13.81
N TYR A 77 -14.51 8.39 -12.94
CA TYR A 77 -13.29 8.37 -12.13
C TYR A 77 -12.49 7.13 -12.45
N ASP A 78 -11.16 7.20 -12.28
CA ASP A 78 -10.24 6.09 -12.53
C ASP A 78 -10.52 5.35 -13.86
N THR A 79 -10.76 6.12 -14.92
CA THR A 79 -11.03 5.61 -16.28
C THR A 79 -9.71 5.30 -17.00
N PRO A 80 -9.66 4.27 -17.86
CA PRO A 80 -8.47 3.98 -18.66
C PRO A 80 -8.21 5.08 -19.70
N PRO A 81 -6.95 5.23 -20.18
CA PRO A 81 -5.85 4.27 -20.02
C PRO A 81 -5.17 4.32 -18.65
N HIS A 82 -4.99 3.17 -18.01
CA HIS A 82 -4.23 3.00 -16.76
C HIS A 82 -2.72 2.93 -17.04
N ASN A 83 -2.22 3.99 -17.66
CA ASN A 83 -0.82 4.16 -18.01
C ASN A 83 -0.03 4.85 -16.88
N ARG A 84 1.22 5.23 -17.14
CA ARG A 84 2.08 5.88 -16.15
C ARG A 84 1.43 7.12 -15.52
N GLN A 85 0.72 7.92 -16.34
CA GLN A 85 0.13 9.17 -15.87
C GLN A 85 -0.98 8.92 -14.85
N TYR A 86 -1.80 7.90 -15.06
CA TYR A 86 -2.84 7.47 -14.13
C TYR A 86 -2.27 7.17 -12.73
N PHE A 87 -1.24 6.32 -12.65
CA PHE A 87 -0.60 6.00 -11.37
C PHE A 87 0.16 7.19 -10.76
N CYS A 88 0.76 8.07 -11.58
CA CYS A 88 1.37 9.30 -11.07
C CYS A 88 0.34 10.20 -10.39
N TRP A 89 -0.88 10.33 -10.92
CA TRP A 89 -1.94 11.11 -10.26
C TRP A 89 -2.34 10.54 -8.90
N HIS A 90 -2.41 9.21 -8.76
CA HIS A 90 -2.67 8.58 -7.46
C HIS A 90 -1.52 8.80 -6.46
N LEU A 91 -0.26 8.70 -6.90
CA LEU A 91 0.91 9.00 -6.08
C LEU A 91 0.95 10.47 -5.64
N GLU A 92 0.62 11.40 -6.53
CA GLU A 92 0.47 12.83 -6.22
C GLU A 92 -0.66 13.07 -5.20
N ALA A 93 -1.82 12.43 -5.39
CA ALA A 93 -2.93 12.51 -4.45
C ALA A 93 -2.54 12.02 -3.06
N MET A 94 -1.81 10.90 -2.97
CA MET A 94 -1.28 10.39 -1.71
C MET A 94 -0.25 11.33 -1.07
N ALA A 95 0.69 11.88 -1.86
CA ALA A 95 1.67 12.84 -1.36
C ALA A 95 0.99 14.09 -0.77
N ASN A 96 -0.01 14.62 -1.47
CA ASN A 96 -0.82 15.75 -1.01
C ASN A 96 -1.60 15.41 0.25
N TYR A 97 -2.20 14.22 0.32
CA TYR A 97 -2.90 13.75 1.51
C TYR A 97 -1.96 13.70 2.72
N TYR A 98 -0.80 13.05 2.61
CA TYR A 98 0.14 12.93 3.72
C TYR A 98 0.78 14.25 4.14
N GLN A 99 1.09 15.14 3.19
CA GLN A 99 1.52 16.49 3.49
C GLN A 99 0.46 17.23 4.32
N LYS A 100 -0.82 17.10 3.94
CA LYS A 100 -1.94 17.74 4.65
C LYS A 100 -2.17 17.16 6.03
N VAL A 101 -2.23 15.83 6.17
CA VAL A 101 -2.61 15.20 7.45
C VAL A 101 -1.49 15.24 8.50
N SER A 102 -0.24 15.36 8.06
CA SER A 102 0.95 15.52 8.91
C SER A 102 1.29 16.97 9.25
N ASP A 103 0.54 17.95 8.70
CA ASP A 103 0.85 19.38 8.83
C ASP A 103 2.27 19.71 8.33
N GLY A 104 2.61 19.18 7.15
CA GLY A 104 3.90 19.39 6.48
C GLY A 104 5.10 18.63 7.09
N LYS A 105 4.89 17.81 8.12
CA LYS A 105 5.95 17.02 8.77
C LYS A 105 6.37 15.78 7.98
N LEU A 106 5.57 15.35 7.01
CA LEU A 106 5.90 14.31 6.05
C LEU A 106 5.78 14.85 4.63
N GLN A 107 6.85 14.71 3.85
CA GLN A 107 6.90 15.02 2.43
C GLN A 107 7.24 13.76 1.64
N ILE A 108 6.45 13.47 0.61
CA ILE A 108 6.60 12.29 -0.24
C ILE A 108 6.98 12.73 -1.64
N ASN A 109 8.09 12.20 -2.13
CA ASN A 109 8.48 12.20 -3.54
C ASN A 109 8.40 10.76 -4.06
N PHE A 110 8.32 10.59 -5.37
CA PHE A 110 8.24 9.25 -5.94
C PHE A 110 8.87 9.20 -7.33
N ASP A 111 9.29 8.01 -7.73
CA ASP A 111 9.61 7.67 -9.11
C ASP A 111 8.80 6.44 -9.52
N LEU A 112 8.22 6.49 -10.72
CA LEU A 112 7.41 5.42 -11.27
C LEU A 112 8.08 4.80 -12.49
N PHE A 113 8.38 3.51 -12.38
CA PHE A 113 9.06 2.69 -13.38
C PHE A 113 8.12 1.61 -13.97
N PRO A 114 8.32 1.22 -15.24
CA PRO A 114 9.23 1.85 -16.20
C PRO A 114 8.73 3.24 -16.62
N HIS A 115 9.64 4.10 -17.10
CA HIS A 115 9.33 5.49 -17.46
C HIS A 115 8.44 5.64 -18.70
N ALA A 116 8.43 4.66 -19.60
CA ALA A 116 7.59 4.69 -20.78
C ALA A 116 6.10 4.64 -20.39
N SER A 117 5.27 5.49 -21.03
CA SER A 117 3.87 5.72 -20.66
C SER A 117 3.10 4.41 -20.46
N ASP A 118 3.12 3.55 -21.47
CA ASP A 118 2.21 2.40 -21.54
C ASP A 118 2.94 1.08 -21.26
N SER A 119 4.17 1.13 -20.72
CA SER A 119 4.97 -0.06 -20.43
C SER A 119 4.89 -0.47 -18.97
N SER A 120 5.16 -1.74 -18.71
CA SER A 120 5.18 -2.39 -17.40
C SER A 120 6.25 -3.49 -17.43
N TYR A 121 6.67 -3.97 -16.26
CA TYR A 121 7.55 -5.14 -16.19
C TYR A 121 6.74 -6.43 -16.30
N GLN A 122 7.25 -7.36 -17.08
CA GLN A 122 6.63 -8.67 -17.26
C GLN A 122 6.97 -9.59 -16.10
N MET A 123 5.97 -10.02 -15.35
CA MET A 123 6.15 -11.02 -14.29
C MET A 123 6.47 -12.41 -14.88
N PRO A 124 7.30 -13.21 -14.20
CA PRO A 124 7.72 -14.52 -14.71
C PRO A 124 6.63 -15.60 -14.58
N ARG A 125 5.57 -15.34 -13.82
CA ARG A 125 4.46 -16.27 -13.58
C ARG A 125 3.12 -15.59 -13.85
N GLU A 126 2.12 -16.40 -14.15
CA GLU A 126 0.73 -15.97 -14.35
C GLU A 126 0.14 -15.34 -13.08
N LEU A 127 -0.81 -14.40 -13.24
CA LEU A 127 -1.52 -13.71 -12.15
C LEU A 127 -2.04 -14.69 -11.11
N LEU A 128 -2.69 -15.76 -11.57
CA LEU A 128 -3.22 -16.83 -10.73
C LEU A 128 -2.18 -17.42 -9.77
N SER A 129 -0.91 -17.50 -10.15
CA SER A 129 0.15 -18.04 -9.29
C SER A 129 0.37 -17.20 -8.03
N TYR A 130 0.14 -15.90 -8.12
CA TYR A 130 0.23 -14.95 -7.01
C TYR A 130 -1.12 -14.78 -6.28
N GLY A 131 -2.24 -14.90 -6.99
CA GLY A 131 -3.57 -14.68 -6.41
C GLY A 131 -4.24 -15.90 -5.78
N ASN A 132 -3.81 -17.12 -6.09
CA ASN A 132 -4.52 -18.35 -5.71
C ASN A 132 -4.31 -18.85 -4.27
N GLY A 133 -3.88 -18.00 -3.33
CA GLY A 133 -3.78 -18.34 -1.91
C GLY A 133 -5.15 -18.58 -1.27
N ARG A 134 -5.23 -19.53 -0.33
CA ARG A 134 -6.49 -19.93 0.36
C ARG A 134 -6.43 -19.76 1.87
N THR A 135 -5.24 -19.81 2.44
CA THR A 135 -4.99 -19.47 3.84
C THR A 135 -4.25 -18.13 3.95
N HIS A 136 -4.29 -17.51 5.13
CA HIS A 136 -3.51 -16.29 5.40
C HIS A 136 -2.01 -16.51 5.10
N GLN A 137 -1.47 -17.66 5.52
CA GLN A 137 -0.08 -18.02 5.27
C GLN A 137 0.25 -18.11 3.77
N GLU A 138 -0.59 -18.78 2.98
CA GLU A 138 -0.40 -18.90 1.53
C GLU A 138 -0.54 -17.56 0.82
N ILE A 139 -1.48 -16.72 1.25
CA ILE A 139 -1.66 -15.37 0.70
C ILE A 139 -0.40 -14.55 0.98
N SER A 140 0.04 -14.44 2.23
CA SER A 140 1.24 -13.67 2.60
C SER A 140 2.49 -14.17 1.88
N GLN A 141 2.67 -15.49 1.76
CA GLN A 141 3.77 -16.07 1.00
C GLN A 141 3.76 -15.59 -0.46
N LYS A 142 2.61 -15.70 -1.13
CA LYS A 142 2.48 -15.33 -2.55
C LYS A 142 2.68 -13.84 -2.79
N LEU A 143 2.21 -13.00 -1.88
CA LEU A 143 2.44 -11.56 -1.94
C LEU A 143 3.93 -11.22 -1.76
N CYS A 144 4.62 -11.87 -0.81
CA CYS A 144 6.07 -11.72 -0.67
C CYS A 144 6.81 -12.16 -1.93
N GLU A 145 6.39 -13.27 -2.54
CA GLU A 145 6.96 -13.72 -3.81
C GLU A 145 6.69 -12.74 -4.96
N LEU A 146 5.50 -12.12 -5.03
CA LEU A 146 5.19 -11.07 -6.01
C LEU A 146 6.12 -9.87 -5.83
N LEU A 147 6.26 -9.38 -4.60
CA LEU A 147 7.13 -8.25 -4.27
C LEU A 147 8.58 -8.54 -4.71
N ARG A 148 9.12 -9.72 -4.35
CA ARG A 148 10.46 -10.16 -4.77
C ARG A 148 10.59 -10.23 -6.28
N ASP A 149 9.68 -10.92 -6.95
CA ASP A 149 9.77 -11.14 -8.39
C ASP A 149 9.67 -9.80 -9.14
N ALA A 150 8.84 -8.86 -8.68
CA ALA A 150 8.70 -7.52 -9.26
C ALA A 150 9.98 -6.68 -9.09
N ILE A 151 10.52 -6.62 -7.87
CA ILE A 151 11.74 -5.88 -7.54
C ILE A 151 12.94 -6.43 -8.32
N THR A 152 13.14 -7.74 -8.29
CA THR A 152 14.27 -8.37 -8.99
C THR A 152 14.16 -8.29 -10.52
N THR A 153 12.94 -8.26 -11.06
CA THR A 153 12.71 -8.00 -12.48
C THR A 153 13.12 -6.56 -12.84
N ALA A 154 12.70 -5.58 -12.04
CA ALA A 154 13.07 -4.18 -12.25
C ALA A 154 14.59 -3.98 -12.13
N ASP A 155 15.22 -4.54 -11.09
CA ASP A 155 16.68 -4.51 -10.87
C ASP A 155 17.44 -5.07 -12.08
N SER A 156 17.01 -6.24 -12.59
CA SER A 156 17.62 -6.88 -13.76
C SER A 156 17.46 -6.07 -15.05
N VAL A 157 16.28 -5.47 -15.28
CA VAL A 157 15.98 -4.71 -16.51
C VAL A 157 16.63 -3.32 -16.49
N GLU A 158 16.62 -2.65 -15.35
CA GLU A 158 17.15 -1.31 -15.21
C GLU A 158 18.67 -1.29 -15.02
N GLY A 159 19.22 -2.26 -14.29
CA GLY A 159 20.62 -2.29 -13.90
C GLY A 159 21.03 -0.97 -13.24
N ASP A 160 22.19 -0.44 -13.61
CA ASP A 160 22.73 0.82 -13.08
C ASP A 160 21.85 2.07 -13.30
N ARG A 161 20.75 1.97 -14.07
CA ARG A 161 19.78 3.07 -14.26
C ARG A 161 18.86 3.26 -13.05
N LEU A 162 18.74 2.25 -12.19
CA LEU A 162 17.91 2.28 -11.00
C LEU A 162 18.76 1.92 -9.78
N ASP A 163 19.05 2.92 -8.94
CA ASP A 163 19.70 2.73 -7.65
C ASP A 163 18.62 2.61 -6.56
N PHE A 164 18.45 1.42 -6.00
CA PHE A 164 17.40 1.20 -4.98
C PHE A 164 17.73 1.89 -3.66
N SER A 165 19.01 2.16 -3.37
CA SER A 165 19.44 2.84 -2.14
C SER A 165 18.95 4.29 -2.04
N SER A 166 18.51 4.87 -3.16
CA SER A 166 17.90 6.19 -3.24
C SER A 166 16.47 6.27 -2.67
N TYR A 167 15.84 5.15 -2.33
CA TYR A 167 14.43 5.06 -1.93
C TYR A 167 14.24 4.53 -0.51
N GLN A 168 13.10 4.84 0.10
CA GLN A 168 12.74 4.41 1.47
C GLN A 168 11.48 3.53 1.48
N SER A 169 10.75 3.44 0.37
CA SER A 169 9.55 2.63 0.27
C SER A 169 9.42 2.06 -1.14
N PHE A 170 8.99 0.82 -1.22
CA PHE A 170 8.94 0.04 -2.45
C PHE A 170 7.50 -0.40 -2.71
N LEU A 171 6.89 0.20 -3.72
CA LEU A 171 5.51 -0.02 -4.12
C LEU A 171 5.45 -0.81 -5.43
N VAL A 172 4.62 -1.84 -5.49
CA VAL A 172 4.31 -2.59 -6.71
C VAL A 172 2.84 -2.40 -7.06
N PHE A 173 2.58 -1.72 -8.19
CA PHE A 173 1.29 -1.74 -8.86
C PHE A 173 1.21 -2.95 -9.76
N HIS A 174 0.22 -3.82 -9.58
CA HIS A 174 -0.02 -4.96 -10.47
C HIS A 174 -1.22 -4.73 -11.38
N ALA A 175 -1.16 -5.26 -12.60
CA ALA A 175 -2.30 -5.30 -13.51
C ALA A 175 -3.49 -6.06 -12.91
N GLY A 176 -4.71 -5.61 -13.20
CA GLY A 176 -5.95 -6.18 -12.70
C GLY A 176 -6.46 -5.56 -11.40
N ARG A 177 -7.68 -5.96 -11.03
CA ARG A 177 -8.42 -5.39 -9.91
C ARG A 177 -7.94 -5.96 -8.58
N GLY A 178 -8.06 -5.19 -7.51
CA GLY A 178 -7.78 -5.65 -6.15
C GLY A 178 -8.82 -6.65 -5.67
N ARG A 179 -8.40 -7.66 -4.89
CA ARG A 179 -9.30 -8.69 -4.33
C ARG A 179 -10.42 -8.12 -3.46
N GLU A 180 -10.24 -6.94 -2.90
CA GLU A 180 -11.19 -6.23 -2.03
C GLU A 180 -12.55 -6.03 -2.70
N THR A 181 -12.55 -5.86 -4.03
CA THR A 181 -13.75 -5.69 -4.86
C THR A 181 -13.75 -6.62 -6.09
N GLY A 182 -12.68 -7.40 -6.24
CA GLY A 182 -12.43 -8.32 -7.32
C GLY A 182 -13.00 -9.72 -7.11
N LEU A 183 -12.44 -10.65 -7.87
CA LEU A 183 -12.70 -12.08 -7.81
C LEU A 183 -11.76 -12.77 -6.82
N ILE A 184 -12.04 -14.05 -6.53
CA ILE A 184 -11.36 -14.80 -5.46
C ILE A 184 -9.83 -14.94 -5.66
N ASN A 185 -9.36 -14.89 -6.91
CA ASN A 185 -7.94 -14.98 -7.25
C ASN A 185 -7.33 -13.66 -7.70
N ASP A 186 -8.06 -12.55 -7.54
CA ASP A 186 -7.41 -11.24 -7.61
C ASP A 186 -6.44 -11.09 -6.44
N ILE A 187 -5.42 -10.28 -6.67
CA ILE A 187 -4.34 -10.07 -5.71
C ILE A 187 -4.80 -8.96 -4.76
N PRO A 188 -4.79 -9.18 -3.43
CA PRO A 188 -5.15 -8.13 -2.47
C PRO A 188 -4.04 -7.10 -2.34
N SER A 189 -4.41 -5.87 -2.01
CA SER A 189 -3.48 -4.84 -1.55
C SER A 189 -2.89 -5.27 -0.20
N ALA A 190 -1.61 -4.99 0.03
CA ALA A 190 -0.96 -5.35 1.28
C ALA A 190 0.30 -4.54 1.54
N TYR A 191 0.57 -4.30 2.82
CA TYR A 191 1.92 -3.99 3.30
C TYR A 191 2.58 -5.29 3.75
N LEU A 192 3.85 -5.48 3.38
CA LEU A 192 4.66 -6.64 3.69
C LEU A 192 5.82 -6.19 4.56
N SER A 193 5.80 -6.62 5.82
CA SER A 193 6.76 -6.20 6.83
C SER A 193 8.09 -6.96 6.73
N PRO A 194 9.14 -6.52 7.43
CA PRO A 194 10.37 -7.30 7.54
C PRO A 194 10.16 -8.70 8.12
N GLU A 195 9.18 -8.88 9.00
CA GLU A 195 8.82 -10.19 9.55
C GLU A 195 8.17 -11.11 8.49
N ASP A 196 7.37 -10.54 7.59
CA ASP A 196 6.79 -11.30 6.47
C ASP A 196 7.89 -11.76 5.52
N LEU A 197 8.81 -10.87 5.13
CA LEU A 197 9.91 -11.22 4.24
C LEU A 197 10.86 -12.25 4.88
N GLU A 198 11.16 -12.12 6.17
CA GLU A 198 11.95 -13.12 6.90
C GLU A 198 11.23 -14.48 6.90
N THR A 199 9.93 -14.50 7.23
CA THR A 199 9.14 -15.73 7.32
C THR A 199 8.97 -16.43 5.97
N TYR A 200 8.68 -15.67 4.91
CA TYR A 200 8.22 -16.24 3.63
C TYR A 200 9.29 -16.27 2.54
N LEU A 201 10.31 -15.42 2.62
CA LEU A 201 11.42 -15.40 1.65
C LEU A 201 12.76 -15.83 2.26
N GLY A 202 12.86 -15.93 3.59
CA GLY A 202 14.11 -16.20 4.30
C GLY A 202 15.00 -14.96 4.44
N GLY A 203 14.43 -13.77 4.31
CA GLY A 203 15.11 -12.49 4.55
C GLY A 203 14.78 -11.41 3.54
N ALA A 204 15.52 -10.30 3.65
CA ALA A 204 15.43 -9.15 2.76
C ALA A 204 15.76 -9.49 1.30
N ILE A 205 15.21 -8.71 0.37
CA ILE A 205 15.42 -8.88 -1.07
C ILE A 205 16.73 -8.15 -1.47
N PRO A 206 17.77 -8.85 -1.95
CA PRO A 206 18.99 -8.22 -2.44
C PRO A 206 18.78 -7.59 -3.82
N VAL A 207 19.29 -6.36 -3.99
CA VAL A 207 19.27 -5.57 -5.24
C VAL A 207 20.61 -4.86 -5.42
N ASP A 208 20.82 -4.15 -6.55
CA ASP A 208 22.06 -3.42 -6.84
C ASP A 208 23.30 -4.34 -6.74
N GLY A 209 23.19 -5.55 -7.31
CA GLY A 209 24.24 -6.58 -7.22
C GLY A 209 24.50 -7.10 -5.80
N GLY A 210 23.53 -6.95 -4.88
CA GLY A 210 23.61 -7.35 -3.48
C GLY A 210 24.22 -6.30 -2.55
N THR A 211 24.38 -5.06 -3.02
CA THR A 211 24.89 -3.95 -2.20
C THR A 211 23.81 -3.26 -1.38
N TYR A 212 22.55 -3.44 -1.75
CA TYR A 212 21.40 -2.92 -1.03
C TYR A 212 20.36 -4.02 -0.76
N GLN A 213 19.65 -3.90 0.36
CA GLN A 213 18.71 -4.89 0.85
C GLN A 213 17.36 -4.21 1.11
N ILE A 214 16.29 -4.76 0.53
CA ILE A 214 14.92 -4.28 0.74
C ILE A 214 14.25 -5.14 1.81
N PHE A 215 13.85 -4.48 2.89
CA PHE A 215 13.30 -5.15 4.09
C PHE A 215 11.77 -5.12 4.16
N ASP A 216 11.11 -4.26 3.40
CA ASP A 216 9.66 -4.16 3.36
C ASP A 216 9.21 -3.61 2.00
N GLY A 217 7.90 -3.68 1.77
CA GLY A 217 7.28 -3.13 0.57
C GLY A 217 5.78 -3.30 0.62
N TRP A 218 5.11 -2.81 -0.41
CA TRP A 218 3.66 -2.84 -0.46
C TRP A 218 3.14 -2.99 -1.88
N ILE A 219 1.95 -3.57 -1.97
CA ILE A 219 1.32 -4.01 -3.22
C ILE A 219 -0.02 -3.30 -3.34
N MET A 220 -0.27 -2.77 -4.53
CA MET A 220 -1.52 -2.14 -4.90
C MET A 220 -1.99 -2.66 -6.26
N PRO A 221 -3.31 -2.78 -6.48
CA PRO A 221 -3.85 -3.13 -7.79
C PRO A 221 -3.83 -1.95 -8.75
N GLU A 222 -4.14 -2.24 -10.01
CA GLU A 222 -4.41 -1.26 -11.05
C GLU A 222 -5.64 -0.41 -10.72
N ALA A 223 -6.71 -1.06 -10.28
CA ALA A 223 -7.98 -0.43 -9.99
C ALA A 223 -8.65 -1.03 -8.75
N ALA A 224 -9.39 -0.21 -8.02
CA ALA A 224 -10.19 -0.61 -6.87
C ALA A 224 -11.65 -0.96 -7.24
N SER A 225 -12.08 -0.74 -8.48
CA SER A 225 -13.41 -1.11 -8.98
C SER A 225 -13.41 -1.30 -10.50
N GLU A 226 -14.47 -1.90 -11.04
CA GLU A 226 -14.63 -2.11 -12.49
C GLU A 226 -14.98 -0.84 -13.26
N ASN A 227 -15.60 0.11 -12.58
CA ASN A 227 -16.42 1.16 -13.19
C ASN A 227 -16.16 2.53 -12.55
N GLY A 228 -15.05 2.71 -11.84
CA GLY A 228 -14.71 4.00 -11.23
C GLY A 228 -15.52 4.37 -9.99
N GLN A 229 -16.26 3.43 -9.40
CA GLN A 229 -17.08 3.70 -8.21
C GLN A 229 -16.26 3.71 -6.91
N VAL A 230 -15.18 2.94 -6.85
CA VAL A 230 -14.25 2.87 -5.71
C VAL A 230 -12.89 3.37 -6.14
N GLY A 231 -12.37 4.36 -5.42
CA GLY A 231 -11.09 5.00 -5.70
C GLY A 231 -9.92 4.29 -5.02
N LEU A 232 -8.80 4.26 -5.73
CA LEU A 232 -7.55 3.65 -5.25
C LEU A 232 -6.88 4.43 -4.10
N ASN A 233 -7.13 5.75 -4.02
CA ASN A 233 -6.47 6.67 -3.09
C ASN A 233 -6.57 6.27 -1.62
N GLY A 234 -7.75 5.81 -1.19
CA GLY A 234 -8.03 5.42 0.18
C GLY A 234 -7.25 4.17 0.58
N LEU A 235 -7.20 3.17 -0.32
CA LEU A 235 -6.40 1.96 -0.11
C LEU A 235 -4.92 2.33 -0.01
N MET A 236 -4.43 3.20 -0.90
CA MET A 236 -3.03 3.63 -0.86
C MET A 236 -2.69 4.36 0.44
N ALA A 237 -3.59 5.23 0.91
CA ALA A 237 -3.42 5.92 2.18
C ALA A 237 -3.46 4.96 3.38
N GLU A 238 -4.31 3.94 3.37
CA GLU A 238 -4.33 2.95 4.46
C GLU A 238 -3.06 2.10 4.49
N VAL A 239 -2.67 1.55 3.34
CA VAL A 239 -1.50 0.67 3.23
C VAL A 239 -0.20 1.42 3.51
N PHE A 240 -0.05 2.66 3.03
CA PHE A 240 1.10 3.50 3.42
C PHE A 240 1.07 3.88 4.91
N GLY A 241 -0.10 3.92 5.54
CA GLY A 241 -0.22 4.06 6.99
C GLY A 241 0.50 2.94 7.74
N HIS A 242 0.39 1.70 7.27
CA HIS A 242 1.14 0.56 7.81
C HIS A 242 2.65 0.70 7.59
N GLN A 243 3.08 1.17 6.42
CA GLN A 243 4.49 1.47 6.13
C GLN A 243 5.08 2.50 7.11
N LEU A 244 4.27 3.48 7.56
CA LEU A 244 4.67 4.46 8.58
C LEU A 244 4.68 3.87 10.01
N GLY A 245 4.26 2.61 10.19
CA GLY A 245 4.22 1.92 11.48
C GLY A 245 2.87 1.99 12.19
N LEU A 246 1.79 2.44 11.55
CA LEU A 246 0.47 2.40 12.16
C LEU A 246 -0.09 0.96 12.14
N PRO A 247 -0.60 0.45 13.26
CA PRO A 247 -1.33 -0.80 13.25
C PRO A 247 -2.72 -0.59 12.64
N GLY A 248 -3.27 -1.68 12.10
CA GLY A 248 -4.68 -1.72 11.74
C GLY A 248 -5.56 -1.74 12.98
N LEU A 249 -6.69 -1.03 12.92
CA LEU A 249 -7.58 -0.81 14.05
C LEU A 249 -8.92 -1.52 13.91
N SER A 250 -9.18 -2.20 12.79
CA SER A 250 -10.33 -3.09 12.61
C SER A 250 -10.27 -4.30 13.55
N ASN A 251 -11.41 -4.92 13.83
CA ASN A 251 -11.46 -6.18 14.56
C ASN A 251 -11.18 -7.36 13.62
N TYR A 252 -9.91 -7.77 13.55
CA TYR A 252 -9.48 -8.89 12.69
C TYR A 252 -9.98 -10.27 13.12
N ARG A 253 -10.59 -10.41 14.30
CA ARG A 253 -11.15 -11.70 14.73
C ARG A 253 -12.42 -12.05 13.97
N ASP A 254 -13.26 -11.05 13.70
CA ASP A 254 -14.55 -11.20 13.03
C ASP A 254 -14.68 -10.37 11.75
N ASN A 255 -13.61 -9.65 11.37
CA ASN A 255 -13.55 -8.76 10.20
C ASN A 255 -14.59 -7.64 10.24
N LEU A 256 -14.85 -7.08 11.42
CA LEU A 256 -15.76 -5.96 11.60
C LEU A 256 -15.02 -4.65 11.94
N PRO A 257 -15.61 -3.48 11.62
CA PRO A 257 -15.08 -2.20 12.06
C PRO A 257 -15.06 -2.10 13.59
N ALA A 258 -14.03 -1.49 14.16
CA ALA A 258 -13.98 -1.22 15.61
C ALA A 258 -14.04 0.28 15.92
N VAL A 259 -13.37 1.10 15.12
CA VAL A 259 -13.40 2.57 15.14
C VAL A 259 -14.30 3.10 14.01
N GLY A 260 -14.38 2.37 12.90
CA GLY A 260 -15.18 2.73 11.73
C GLY A 260 -14.62 3.91 10.94
N GLY A 261 -15.51 4.66 10.27
CA GLY A 261 -15.16 5.73 9.33
C GLY A 261 -14.38 6.93 9.92
N TRP A 262 -14.11 6.91 11.23
CA TRP A 262 -13.35 7.92 11.95
C TRP A 262 -11.83 7.66 11.97
N SER A 263 -11.38 6.50 11.49
CA SER A 263 -9.97 6.16 11.43
C SER A 263 -9.57 5.73 10.01
N LEU A 264 -8.46 6.30 9.52
CA LEU A 264 -7.80 5.83 8.31
C LEU A 264 -7.44 4.34 8.38
N MET A 265 -7.02 3.87 9.56
CA MET A 265 -6.57 2.49 9.78
C MET A 265 -7.73 1.53 10.11
N ASP A 266 -8.94 1.91 9.72
CA ASP A 266 -10.18 1.13 9.79
C ASP A 266 -11.00 1.56 8.54
N THR A 267 -12.33 1.49 8.54
CA THR A 267 -13.12 1.79 7.34
C THR A 267 -13.06 3.24 6.83
N GLY A 268 -12.36 4.15 7.53
CA GLY A 268 -12.24 5.56 7.12
C GLY A 268 -11.41 5.78 5.86
N ALA A 269 -10.60 4.80 5.45
CA ALA A 269 -9.99 4.76 4.13
C ALA A 269 -11.03 4.72 3.00
N MET A 270 -12.11 3.97 3.21
CA MET A 270 -13.20 3.72 2.26
C MET A 270 -14.46 4.54 2.56
N ASN A 271 -14.30 5.76 3.07
CA ASN A 271 -15.43 6.62 3.36
C ASN A 271 -16.27 6.93 2.11
N HIS A 272 -17.58 6.99 2.30
CA HIS A 272 -18.55 7.21 1.22
C HIS A 272 -18.67 8.69 0.88
N LEU A 273 -18.86 8.96 -0.41
CA LEU A 273 -19.10 10.25 -1.01
C LEU A 273 -20.46 10.25 -1.73
N PRO A 274 -21.04 11.43 -2.04
CA PRO A 274 -22.24 11.52 -2.84
C PRO A 274 -22.13 10.76 -4.16
N GLY A 275 -23.24 10.18 -4.62
CA GLY A 275 -23.27 9.41 -5.86
C GLY A 275 -22.78 7.96 -5.71
N GLY A 276 -22.68 7.44 -4.47
CA GLY A 276 -22.30 6.04 -4.23
C GLY A 276 -20.81 5.76 -4.42
N LEU A 277 -19.99 6.82 -4.49
CA LEU A 277 -18.53 6.73 -4.59
C LEU A 277 -17.92 6.45 -3.22
N CYS A 278 -16.78 5.77 -3.16
CA CYS A 278 -16.00 5.65 -1.93
C CYS A 278 -14.50 5.54 -2.24
N GLY A 279 -13.65 5.63 -1.22
CA GLY A 279 -12.19 5.42 -1.37
C GLY A 279 -11.42 6.54 -2.07
N PHE A 280 -12.08 7.56 -2.62
CA PHE A 280 -11.37 8.69 -3.27
C PHE A 280 -10.78 9.70 -2.27
N VAL A 281 -11.46 9.91 -1.14
CA VAL A 281 -11.11 10.91 -0.13
C VAL A 281 -11.15 10.25 1.25
N PRO A 282 -10.02 9.68 1.71
CA PRO A 282 -9.96 9.05 3.03
C PRO A 282 -10.08 10.10 4.16
N CYS A 283 -10.55 9.69 5.34
CA CYS A 283 -10.53 10.57 6.51
C CYS A 283 -9.09 10.80 6.99
N HIS A 284 -8.90 11.83 7.82
CA HIS A 284 -7.63 11.99 8.55
C HIS A 284 -7.33 10.75 9.41
N PRO A 285 -6.04 10.45 9.67
CA PRO A 285 -5.68 9.55 10.77
C PRO A 285 -6.23 10.13 12.08
N MET A 286 -6.69 9.25 12.97
CA MET A 286 -7.16 9.68 14.28
C MET A 286 -6.02 10.32 15.09
N VAL A 287 -6.38 11.10 16.11
CA VAL A 287 -5.39 11.83 16.94
C VAL A 287 -4.35 10.88 17.54
N TRP A 288 -4.75 9.68 17.98
CA TRP A 288 -3.83 8.67 18.49
C TRP A 288 -2.76 8.27 17.46
N SER A 289 -3.15 8.00 16.21
CA SER A 289 -2.22 7.69 15.12
C SER A 289 -1.27 8.86 14.85
N LYS A 290 -1.78 10.10 14.86
CA LYS A 290 -0.94 11.29 14.68
C LYS A 290 0.07 11.48 15.82
N ILE A 291 -0.29 11.16 17.07
CA ILE A 291 0.63 11.18 18.20
C ILE A 291 1.70 10.10 18.01
N LEU A 292 1.31 8.88 17.63
CA LEU A 292 2.23 7.76 17.41
C LEU A 292 3.28 8.09 16.33
N LEU A 293 2.87 8.78 15.26
CA LEU A 293 3.76 9.23 14.18
C LEU A 293 4.55 10.51 14.50
N GLY A 294 4.38 11.08 15.70
CA GLY A 294 5.04 12.33 16.10
C GLY A 294 4.55 13.56 15.34
N TRP A 295 3.34 13.52 14.76
CA TRP A 295 2.78 14.64 14.01
C TRP A 295 2.05 15.67 14.86
N THR A 296 1.62 15.28 16.06
CA THR A 296 0.96 16.16 17.02
C THR A 296 1.39 15.82 18.44
N GLU A 297 1.61 16.85 19.25
CA GLU A 297 1.89 16.69 20.67
C GLU A 297 0.57 16.67 21.47
N PRO A 298 0.37 15.68 22.36
CA PRO A 298 -0.82 15.64 23.21
C PRO A 298 -0.71 16.61 24.38
N VAL A 299 -1.84 17.17 24.81
CA VAL A 299 -1.96 17.78 26.13
C VAL A 299 -2.26 16.66 27.14
N VAL A 300 -1.29 16.34 27.99
CA VAL A 300 -1.43 15.28 29.01
C VAL A 300 -2.07 15.87 30.26
N VAL A 301 -3.24 15.35 30.62
CA VAL A 301 -3.96 15.73 31.85
C VAL A 301 -3.59 14.75 32.96
N THR A 302 -2.88 15.22 33.99
CA THR A 302 -2.38 14.38 35.11
C THR A 302 -3.15 14.54 36.43
N SER A 303 -4.07 15.50 36.49
CA SER A 303 -4.94 15.75 37.65
C SER A 303 -6.20 16.48 37.20
N ASP A 304 -7.29 16.32 37.97
CA ASP A 304 -8.51 17.09 37.77
C ASP A 304 -8.24 18.58 37.94
N THR A 305 -8.72 19.40 37.00
CA THR A 305 -8.70 20.87 37.11
C THR A 305 -10.01 21.43 37.68
N THR A 306 -10.98 20.57 37.98
CA THR A 306 -12.21 20.92 38.68
C THR A 306 -11.94 21.02 40.17
N VAL A 307 -12.00 22.25 40.69
CA VAL A 307 -12.05 22.58 42.12
C VAL A 307 -13.48 22.44 42.62
#